data_AF-A0A2S4YV79-F1
#
_entry.id   AF-A0A2S4YV79-F1
#
_cell.length_a   1.000
_cell.length_b   1.000
_cell.length_c   1.000
_cell.angle_alpha   90.00
_cell.angle_beta   90.00
_cell.angle_gamma   90.00
#
_symmetry.space_group_name_H-M   'P 1'
#
loop_
_entity.id
_entity.type
_entity.pdbx_description
1 polymer ?
#
loop_
_entity_poly.entity_id
_entity_poly.type
_entity_poly.pdbx_seq_one_letter_code
_entity_poly.pdbx_strand_id
1 'polypeptide(L)' 'MPTAKKPAARRKPRPKPCPDCNGTGEITETVRVGARKGRATDDRQTGLCLTCWGSGEAPTD' A
#
# COMPACT_ATOMS: atom_id res chain seq x y z
N MET A 1 5.52 -16.74 48.56
CA MET A 1 5.10 -15.39 48.13
C MET A 1 4.77 -15.45 46.65
N PRO A 2 3.58 -15.03 46.18
CA PRO A 2 3.25 -15.07 44.76
C PRO A 2 3.89 -13.88 44.03
N THR A 3 4.75 -14.16 43.05
CA THR A 3 5.32 -13.13 42.16
C THR A 3 4.26 -12.65 41.18
N ALA A 4 3.99 -11.34 41.18
CA ALA A 4 3.04 -10.72 40.26
C ALA A 4 3.50 -10.91 38.79
N LYS A 5 2.63 -11.48 37.95
CA LYS A 5 2.87 -11.58 36.50
C LYS A 5 2.65 -10.22 35.84
N LYS A 6 3.64 -9.77 35.06
CA LYS A 6 3.58 -8.54 34.26
C LYS A 6 2.40 -8.62 33.29
N PRO A 7 1.53 -7.61 33.21
CA PRO A 7 0.40 -7.63 32.28
C PRO A 7 0.92 -7.71 30.84
N ALA A 8 0.33 -8.61 30.05
CA ALA A 8 0.68 -8.74 28.64
C ALA A 8 0.31 -7.45 27.92
N ALA A 9 1.28 -6.84 27.23
CA ALA A 9 1.03 -5.66 26.41
C ALA A 9 0.00 -5.98 25.33
N ARG A 10 -1.07 -5.17 25.26
CA ARG A 10 -2.12 -5.33 24.24
C ARG A 10 -1.51 -5.03 22.87
N ARG A 11 -1.46 -6.03 21.98
CA ARG A 11 -1.01 -5.84 20.60
C ARG A 11 -2.00 -4.93 19.89
N LYS A 12 -1.50 -3.85 19.29
CA LYS A 12 -2.31 -3.00 18.40
C LYS A 12 -2.72 -3.84 17.17
N PRO A 13 -3.96 -3.69 16.68
CA PRO A 13 -4.35 -4.30 15.40
C PRO A 13 -3.40 -3.84 14.30
N ARG A 14 -2.98 -4.76 13.44
CA ARG A 14 -2.25 -4.37 12.23
C ARG A 14 -3.23 -3.69 11.28
N PRO A 15 -2.88 -2.54 10.69
CA PRO A 15 -3.69 -1.91 9.67
C PRO A 15 -3.89 -2.88 8.49
N LYS A 16 -5.08 -2.81 7.90
CA LYS A 16 -5.41 -3.65 6.73
C LYS A 16 -4.61 -3.14 5.52
N PRO A 17 -4.19 -4.02 4.60
CA PRO A 17 -3.54 -3.58 3.37
C PRO A 17 -4.49 -2.73 2.52
N CYS A 18 -3.94 -1.76 1.80
CA CYS A 18 -4.68 -0.97 0.82
C CYS A 18 -5.24 -1.87 -0.29
N PRO A 19 -6.53 -1.76 -0.65
CA PRO A 19 -7.15 -2.64 -1.64
C PRO A 19 -6.65 -2.41 -3.07
N ASP A 20 -6.14 -1.22 -3.39
CA ASP A 20 -5.77 -0.86 -4.77
C ASP A 20 -4.33 -1.23 -5.10
N CYS A 21 -3.42 -1.09 -4.14
CA CYS A 21 -2.01 -1.47 -4.31
C CYS A 21 -1.62 -2.76 -3.56
N ASN A 22 -2.57 -3.45 -2.92
CA ASN A 22 -2.33 -4.65 -2.13
C ASN A 22 -1.21 -4.52 -1.08
N GLY A 23 -1.03 -3.31 -0.55
CA GLY A 23 -0.02 -3.04 0.47
C GLY A 23 1.38 -2.68 -0.01
N THR A 24 1.60 -2.53 -1.31
CA THR A 24 2.91 -2.07 -1.83
C THR A 24 3.12 -0.57 -1.65
N GLY A 25 2.03 0.21 -1.61
CA GLY A 25 2.09 1.68 -1.63
C GLY A 25 2.27 2.27 -3.03
N GLU A 26 2.44 1.44 -4.06
CA GLU A 26 2.76 1.86 -5.42
C GLU A 26 1.95 1.08 -6.46
N ILE A 27 1.67 1.72 -7.59
CA ILE A 27 0.98 1.12 -8.73
C ILE A 27 1.95 1.11 -9.92
N THR A 28 2.09 -0.05 -10.56
CA THR A 28 2.91 -0.20 -11.76
C THR A 28 2.03 -0.23 -12.99
N GLU A 29 2.30 0.67 -13.94
CA GLU A 29 1.60 0.73 -15.23
C GLU A 29 2.58 0.68 -16.40
N THR A 30 2.09 0.20 -17.55
CA THR A 30 2.85 0.24 -18.80
C THR A 30 2.89 1.67 -19.35
N VAL A 31 4.08 2.12 -19.73
CA VAL A 31 4.26 3.45 -20.32
C VAL A 31 3.58 3.49 -21.69
N ARG A 32 2.82 4.56 -21.96
CA ARG A 32 2.18 4.78 -23.26
C ARG A 32 2.63 6.10 -23.87
N VAL A 33 3.03 6.06 -25.13
CA VAL A 33 3.56 7.23 -25.87
C VAL A 33 2.72 7.55 -27.10
N GLY A 34 2.67 8.84 -27.47
CA GLY A 34 1.92 9.33 -28.63
C GLY A 34 0.53 9.88 -28.30
N ALA A 35 -0.16 10.41 -29.31
CA ALA A 35 -1.42 11.12 -29.10
C ALA A 35 -2.58 10.18 -28.67
N ARG A 36 -3.58 10.75 -28.00
CA ARG A 36 -4.82 10.09 -27.57
C ARG A 36 -4.55 8.91 -26.62
N LYS A 37 -4.87 7.67 -27.02
CA LYS A 37 -4.71 6.46 -26.20
C LYS A 37 -3.26 5.95 -26.16
N GLY A 38 -2.36 6.55 -26.95
CA GLY A 38 -0.95 6.18 -27.05
C GLY A 38 -0.72 4.75 -27.56
N ARG A 39 0.55 4.39 -27.73
CA ARG A 39 1.01 3.02 -27.94
C ARG A 39 1.71 2.55 -26.68
N ALA A 40 1.41 1.33 -26.24
CA ALA A 40 2.14 0.70 -25.14
C ALA A 40 3.60 0.47 -25.55
N THR A 41 4.54 0.78 -24.66
CA THR A 41 5.94 0.41 -24.79
C THR A 41 6.23 -0.85 -23.95
N ASP A 42 7.45 -1.37 -24.07
CA ASP A 42 7.91 -2.49 -23.25
C ASP A 42 8.31 -2.04 -21.82
N ASP A 43 8.30 -0.73 -21.57
CA ASP A 43 8.67 -0.13 -20.29
C ASP A 43 7.50 -0.07 -19.31
N ARG A 44 7.85 -0.12 -18.02
CA ARG A 44 6.91 0.08 -16.92
C ARG A 44 7.34 1.25 -16.05
N GLN A 45 6.34 2.04 -15.67
CA GLN A 45 6.48 3.10 -14.70
C GLN A 45 5.81 2.69 -13.40
N THR A 46 6.45 3.04 -12.30
CA THR A 46 5.86 2.89 -10.97
C THR A 46 5.48 4.28 -10.46
N GLY A 47 4.23 4.41 -10.04
CA GLY A 47 3.69 5.62 -9.46
C GLY A 47 3.23 5.39 -8.03
N LEU A 48 3.12 6.49 -7.27
CA LEU A 48 2.54 6.47 -5.93
C LEU A 48 1.08 6.01 -5.98
N CYS A 49 0.70 5.08 -5.10
CA CYS A 49 -0.71 4.72 -4.96
C CYS A 49 -1.47 5.90 -4.33
N LEU A 50 -2.37 6.49 -5.10
CA LEU A 50 -3.11 7.68 -4.70
C LEU A 50 -4.18 7.40 -3.63
N THR A 51 -4.57 6.15 -3.45
CA THR A 51 -5.55 5.74 -2.44
C THR A 51 -4.95 5.76 -1.04
N CYS A 52 -3.73 5.25 -0.89
CA CYS A 52 -3.05 5.17 0.41
C CYS A 52 -1.88 6.15 0.55
N TRP A 53 -1.63 6.98 -0.46
CA TRP A 53 -0.51 7.93 -0.50
C TRP A 53 0.85 7.29 -0.19
N GLY A 54 1.08 6.07 -0.69
CA GLY A 54 2.35 5.35 -0.46
C GLY A 54 2.46 4.55 0.82
N SER A 55 1.48 4.60 1.74
CA SER A 55 1.57 3.87 3.01
C SER A 55 1.43 2.35 2.84
N GLY A 56 0.72 1.90 1.80
CA GLY A 56 0.30 0.51 1.66
C GLY A 56 -0.83 0.12 2.63
N GLU A 57 -1.31 1.03 3.46
CA GLU A 57 -2.37 0.77 4.42
C GLU A 57 -3.72 1.25 3.87
N ALA A 58 -4.81 0.58 4.25
CA ALA A 58 -6.14 1.01 3.88
C ALA A 58 -6.40 2.43 4.42
N PRO A 59 -6.94 3.35 3.60
CA PRO A 59 -7.28 4.68 4.08
C PRO A 59 -8.31 4.55 5.21
N THR A 60 -8.07 5.29 6.29
CA THR A 60 -9.08 5.53 7.32
C THR A 60 -9.97 6.66 6.83
N ASP A 61 -11.28 6.43 6.84
CA ASP A 61 -12.32 7.44 6.56
C ASP A 61 -12.13 8.72 7.39
#